data_AF-I1BTT4-F1
#
_entry.id   AF-I1BTT4-F1
#
_cell.length_a   1.000
_cell.length_b   1.000
_cell.length_c   1.000
_cell.angle_alpha   90.00
_cell.angle_beta   90.00
_cell.angle_gamma   90.00
#
_symmetry.space_group_name_H-M   'P 1'
#
loop_
_entity.id
_entity.type
_entity.pdbx_description
1 polymer ?
#
loop_
_entity_poly.entity_id
_entity_poly.type
_entity_poly.pdbx_seq_one_letter_code
_entity_poly.pdbx_strand_id
1 'polypeptide(L)'
;MKDKHIIEILKDIVDYLPKYQEYIQQLKDQGYTMIGYCRKSKQRDENSNDCQRLLEQQVEKLKERSLVDKVFVSACCKSSDPIANRDLKNSSNVINELESVDGDMQGNTIR
;
A
#
# COMPACT_ATOMS: atom_id res chain seq x y z
N MET A 1 0.61 35.91 16.15
CA MET A 1 0.00 34.60 16.48
C MET A 1 -0.19 33.70 15.26
N LYS A 2 -0.74 34.20 14.14
CA LYS A 2 -0.91 33.41 12.90
C LYS A 2 0.41 32.85 12.35
N ASP A 3 1.48 33.64 12.36
CA ASP A 3 2.78 33.21 11.77
C ASP A 3 3.45 32.09 12.56
N LYS A 4 3.33 32.09 13.89
CA LYS A 4 3.84 31.02 14.75
C LYS A 4 3.14 29.69 14.43
N HIS A 5 1.81 29.72 14.30
CA HIS A 5 1.02 28.54 13.98
C HIS A 5 1.33 27.98 12.58
N ILE A 6 1.57 28.85 11.60
CA ILE A 6 1.99 28.43 10.26
C ILE A 6 3.37 27.76 10.32
N ILE A 7 4.33 28.32 11.06
CA ILE A 7 5.67 27.73 11.22
C ILE A 7 5.60 26.35 11.90
N GLU A 8 4.72 26.19 12.89
CA GLU A 8 4.50 24.89 13.55
C GLU A 8 3.94 23.86 12.58
N ILE A 9 2.91 24.20 11.80
CA ILE A 9 2.35 23.29 10.78
C ILE A 9 3.40 22.91 9.73
N LEU A 10 4.21 23.87 9.27
CA LEU A 10 5.27 23.59 8.30
C LEU A 10 6.30 22.61 8.84
N LYS A 11 6.69 22.74 10.12
CA LYS A 11 7.57 21.77 10.78
C LYS A 11 6.94 20.39 10.85
N ASP A 12 5.67 20.30 11.23
CA ASP A 12 4.98 19.01 11.30
C ASP A 12 4.91 18.32 9.94
N ILE A 13 4.64 19.07 8.86
CA ILE A 13 4.61 18.53 7.48
C ILE A 13 5.99 18.01 7.06
N VAL A 14 7.04 18.80 7.28
CA VAL A 14 8.41 18.46 6.87
C VAL A 14 8.95 17.28 7.68
N ASP A 15 8.68 17.27 8.98
CA ASP A 15 9.22 16.26 9.89
C ASP A 15 8.42 14.95 9.89
N TYR A 16 7.17 14.97 9.42
CA TYR A 16 6.28 13.81 9.52
C TYR A 16 6.89 12.56 8.88
N LEU A 17 7.36 12.67 7.64
CA LEU A 17 7.84 11.50 6.90
C LEU A 17 9.14 10.94 7.51
N PRO A 18 10.18 11.75 7.81
CA PRO A 18 11.37 11.25 8.50
C PRO A 18 11.07 10.60 9.86
N LYS A 19 10.24 11.22 10.71
CA LYS A 19 9.87 10.67 12.02
C LYS A 19 9.11 9.35 11.89
N TYR A 20 8.21 9.26 10.91
CA TYR A 20 7.48 8.03 10.64
C TYR A 20 8.41 6.91 10.16
N GLN A 21 9.31 7.20 9.21
CA GLN A 21 10.29 6.21 8.74
C GLN A 21 11.23 5.74 9.86
N GLU A 22 11.70 6.63 10.73
CA GLU A 22 12.50 6.30 11.90
C GLU A 22 11.75 5.35 12.85
N TYR A 23 10.48 5.65 13.15
CA TYR A 23 9.63 4.78 13.96
C TYR A 23 9.48 3.38 13.35
N ILE A 24 9.25 3.29 12.04
CA ILE A 24 9.14 2.01 11.34
C ILE A 24 10.47 1.24 11.42
N GLN A 25 11.60 1.92 11.26
CA GLN A 25 12.91 1.29 11.39
C GLN A 25 13.14 0.74 12.80
N GLN A 26 12.76 1.48 13.84
CA GLN A 26 12.83 1.00 15.23
C GLN A 26 11.98 -0.26 15.46
N LEU A 27 10.81 -0.37 14.82
CA LEU A 27 10.00 -1.60 14.87
C LEU A 27 10.73 -2.77 14.19
N LYS A 28 11.37 -2.53 13.04
CA LYS A 28 12.16 -3.57 12.36
C LYS A 28 13.35 -4.03 13.20
N ASP A 29 14.02 -3.10 13.86
CA ASP A 29 15.15 -3.41 14.75
C ASP A 29 14.72 -4.25 15.95
N GLN A 30 13.46 -4.13 16.38
CA GLN A 30 12.84 -5.00 17.39
C GLN A 30 12.41 -6.37 16.85
N GLY A 31 12.59 -6.62 15.55
CA GLY A 31 12.27 -7.89 14.89
C GLY A 31 10.87 -7.97 14.27
N TYR A 32 10.13 -6.85 14.19
CA TYR A 32 8.84 -6.85 13.48
C TYR A 32 9.03 -6.83 11.96
N THR A 33 8.17 -7.58 11.26
CA THR A 33 8.09 -7.53 9.79
C THR A 33 6.97 -6.61 9.37
N MET A 34 7.28 -5.63 8.53
CA MET A 34 6.33 -4.64 8.06
C MET A 34 5.64 -5.12 6.79
N ILE A 35 4.34 -5.39 6.90
CA ILE A 35 3.52 -5.87 5.78
C ILE A 35 2.67 -4.73 5.24
N GLY A 36 2.89 -4.39 3.98
CA GLY A 36 2.08 -3.45 3.21
C GLY A 36 0.88 -4.13 2.55
N TYR A 37 -0.26 -3.43 2.57
CA TYR A 37 -1.48 -3.85 1.89
C TYR A 37 -1.94 -2.79 0.89
N CYS A 38 -2.12 -3.21 -0.36
CA CYS A 38 -2.62 -2.39 -1.44
C CYS A 38 -3.93 -2.97 -1.98
N ARG A 39 -4.91 -2.11 -2.24
CA ARG A 39 -6.17 -2.55 -2.86
C ARG A 39 -6.67 -1.61 -3.95
N LYS A 40 -7.33 -2.20 -4.94
CA LYS A 40 -8.17 -1.50 -5.90
C LYS A 40 -9.51 -2.17 -6.10
N SER A 41 -10.50 -1.32 -6.35
CA SER A 41 -11.85 -1.73 -6.69
C SER A 41 -11.91 -2.18 -8.15
N LYS A 42 -12.79 -3.14 -8.42
CA LYS A 42 -13.05 -3.61 -9.78
C LYS A 42 -13.33 -2.42 -10.71
N GLN A 43 -12.54 -2.28 -11.78
CA GLN A 43 -12.82 -1.29 -12.82
C GLN A 43 -13.89 -1.82 -13.77
N ARG A 44 -14.63 -0.89 -14.39
CA ARG A 44 -15.71 -1.22 -15.34
C ARG A 44 -15.16 -1.72 -16.68
N ASP A 45 -13.97 -1.26 -17.03
CA ASP A 45 -13.25 -1.65 -18.22
C ASP A 45 -12.10 -2.58 -17.80
N GLU A 46 -12.21 -3.86 -18.15
CA GLU A 46 -11.22 -4.88 -17.78
C GLU A 46 -9.96 -4.79 -18.66
N ASN A 47 -10.00 -4.04 -19.76
CA ASN A 47 -8.88 -3.86 -20.70
C ASN A 47 -8.01 -2.63 -20.40
N SER A 48 -8.31 -1.84 -19.36
CA SER A 48 -7.50 -0.66 -19.04
C SER A 48 -6.35 -1.02 -18.10
N ASN A 49 -5.12 -0.62 -18.48
CA ASN A 49 -3.92 -0.79 -17.66
C ASN A 49 -3.88 0.17 -16.44
N ASP A 50 -4.96 0.90 -16.17
CA ASP A 50 -5.03 1.85 -15.07
C ASP A 50 -4.98 1.15 -13.71
N CYS A 51 -5.64 -0.01 -13.57
CA CYS A 51 -5.63 -0.76 -12.32
C CYS A 51 -4.20 -1.16 -11.94
N GLN A 52 -3.44 -1.68 -12.91
CA GLN A 52 -2.04 -2.06 -12.75
C GLN A 52 -1.21 -0.85 -12.32
N ARG A 53 -1.19 0.21 -13.13
CA ARG A 53 -0.41 1.43 -12.86
C ARG A 53 -0.72 2.04 -11.50
N LEU A 54 -1.99 2.06 -11.09
CA LEU A 54 -2.40 2.60 -9.79
C LEU A 54 -2.04 1.69 -8.62
N LEU A 55 -1.95 0.37 -8.83
CA LEU A 55 -1.45 -0.56 -7.82
C LEU A 55 0.07 -0.41 -7.69
N GLU A 56 0.82 -0.37 -8.78
CA GLU A 56 2.27 -0.12 -8.77
C GLU A 56 2.63 1.17 -8.03
N GLN A 57 1.92 2.28 -8.32
CA GLN A 57 2.12 3.54 -7.60
C GLN A 57 1.82 3.45 -6.11
N GLN A 58 0.87 2.59 -5.69
CA GLN A 58 0.62 2.36 -4.26
C GLN A 58 1.72 1.51 -3.64
N VAL A 59 2.17 0.46 -4.32
CA VAL A 59 3.28 -0.40 -3.90
C VAL A 59 4.53 0.44 -3.68
N GLU A 60 4.88 1.29 -4.65
CA GLU A 60 6.02 2.21 -4.58
C GLU A 60 5.92 3.13 -3.36
N LYS A 61 4.76 3.76 -3.14
CA LYS A 61 4.52 4.63 -1.98
C LYS A 61 4.62 3.90 -0.65
N LEU A 62 4.18 2.64 -0.58
CA LEU A 62 4.33 1.84 0.64
C LEU A 62 5.80 1.53 0.91
N LYS A 63 6.57 1.19 -0.11
CA LYS A 63 8.02 0.95 0.01
C LYS A 63 8.76 2.21 0.41
N GLU A 64 8.51 3.33 -0.26
CA GLU A 64 9.18 4.60 0.00
C GLU A 64 8.80 5.15 1.39
N ARG A 65 7.50 5.26 1.68
CA ARG A 65 7.04 6.00 2.88
C ARG A 65 6.97 5.14 4.14
N SER A 66 6.61 3.87 3.98
CA SER A 66 6.36 2.96 5.11
C SER A 66 7.41 1.85 5.22
N LEU A 67 8.46 1.88 4.40
CA LEU A 67 9.58 0.94 4.44
C LEU A 67 9.12 -0.52 4.56
N VAL A 68 8.07 -0.91 3.85
CA VAL A 68 7.49 -2.25 4.00
C VAL A 68 8.46 -3.34 3.52
N ASP A 69 8.52 -4.46 4.23
CA ASP A 69 9.33 -5.63 3.87
C ASP A 69 8.61 -6.52 2.86
N LYS A 70 7.28 -6.57 2.97
CA LYS A 70 6.40 -7.39 2.13
C LYS A 70 5.20 -6.59 1.66
N VAL A 71 4.76 -6.77 0.43
CA VAL A 71 3.57 -6.10 -0.12
C VAL A 71 2.59 -7.10 -0.71
N PHE A 72 1.36 -7.06 -0.23
CA PHE A 72 0.26 -7.88 -0.74
C PHE A 72 -0.81 -7.01 -1.38
N VAL A 73 -1.35 -7.49 -2.50
CA VAL A 73 -2.27 -6.73 -3.35
C VAL A 73 -3.61 -7.43 -3.51
N SER A 74 -4.65 -6.62 -3.68
CA SER A 74 -6.01 -7.06 -4.05
C SER A 74 -6.58 -6.13 -5.11
N ALA A 75 -6.77 -6.62 -6.34
CA ALA A 75 -7.10 -5.78 -7.49
C ALA A 75 -8.60 -5.71 -7.83
N CYS A 76 -9.44 -6.50 -7.16
CA CYS A 76 -10.87 -6.66 -7.52
C CYS A 76 -11.83 -6.58 -6.32
N CYS A 77 -11.50 -5.78 -5.30
CA CYS A 77 -12.27 -5.71 -4.05
C CYS A 77 -13.33 -4.60 -4.09
N LYS A 78 -14.63 -4.89 -3.84
CA LYS A 78 -15.61 -3.82 -3.59
C LYS A 78 -15.58 -3.40 -2.13
N SER A 79 -15.64 -2.10 -1.88
CA SER A 79 -15.68 -1.56 -0.51
C SER A 79 -16.93 -2.01 0.27
N SER A 80 -18.02 -2.32 -0.44
CA SER A 80 -19.27 -2.84 0.10
C SER A 80 -19.19 -4.30 0.52
N ASP A 81 -18.18 -5.06 0.10
CA ASP A 81 -18.09 -6.49 0.41
C ASP A 81 -17.74 -6.68 1.90
N PRO A 82 -18.33 -7.69 2.58
CA PRO A 82 -17.96 -8.06 3.95
C PRO A 82 -16.46 -8.33 4.06
N ILE A 83 -15.84 -7.93 5.18
CA ILE A 83 -14.39 -8.08 5.39
C ILE A 83 -13.93 -9.52 5.12
N ALA A 84 -14.68 -10.51 5.61
CA ALA A 84 -14.36 -11.92 5.42
C ALA A 84 -14.31 -12.38 3.95
N ASN A 85 -15.01 -11.67 3.05
CA ASN A 85 -15.17 -12.05 1.66
C ASN A 85 -14.45 -11.14 0.67
N ARG A 86 -13.85 -10.06 1.16
CA ARG A 86 -13.42 -8.91 0.37
C ARG A 86 -12.28 -9.24 -0.59
N ASP A 87 -11.39 -10.15 -0.19
CA ASP A 87 -10.19 -10.54 -0.94
C ASP A 87 -10.25 -11.99 -1.47
N LEU A 88 -11.43 -12.63 -1.43
CA LEU A 88 -11.62 -14.02 -1.84
C LEU A 88 -11.65 -14.24 -3.36
N LYS A 89 -11.73 -13.17 -4.16
CA LYS A 89 -11.74 -13.26 -5.63
C LYS A 89 -10.59 -12.46 -6.24
N ASN A 90 -9.46 -13.13 -6.45
CA ASN A 90 -8.36 -12.61 -7.27
C ASN A 90 -8.58 -13.03 -8.73
N SER A 91 -9.61 -12.44 -9.35
CA SER A 91 -10.00 -12.74 -10.72
C SER A 91 -9.28 -11.90 -11.78
N SER A 92 -8.22 -11.18 -11.41
CA SER A 92 -7.49 -10.30 -12.33
C SER A 92 -6.06 -10.78 -12.55
N ASN A 93 -5.75 -11.16 -13.78
CA ASN A 93 -4.40 -11.44 -14.26
C ASN A 93 -3.41 -10.30 -13.96
N VAL A 94 -3.93 -9.08 -13.79
CA VAL A 94 -3.21 -7.86 -13.38
C VAL A 94 -2.24 -8.10 -12.22
N ILE A 95 -2.61 -8.91 -11.22
CA ILE A 95 -1.76 -9.16 -10.05
C ILE A 95 -0.45 -9.87 -10.46
N ASN A 96 -0.49 -10.75 -11.45
CA ASN A 96 0.69 -11.46 -11.95
C ASN A 96 1.62 -10.57 -12.79
N GLU A 97 1.12 -9.42 -13.25
CA GLU A 97 1.86 -8.45 -14.06
C GLU A 97 2.49 -7.34 -13.19
N LEU A 98 2.14 -7.27 -11.90
CA LEU A 98 2.69 -6.29 -10.99
C LEU A 98 4.12 -6.66 -10.60
N GLU A 99 5.03 -5.71 -10.79
CA GLU A 99 6.37 -5.84 -10.27
C GLU A 99 6.38 -5.60 -8.75
N SER A 100 7.35 -6.20 -8.06
CA SER A 100 7.68 -5.78 -6.70
C SER A 100 6.62 -6.09 -5.62
N VAL A 101 5.71 -7.03 -5.88
CA VAL A 101 4.71 -7.55 -4.93
C VAL A 101 5.08 -8.96 -4.46
N ASP A 102 4.76 -9.30 -3.21
CA ASP A 102 5.09 -10.60 -2.62
C ASP A 102 3.95 -11.61 -2.73
N GLY A 103 2.74 -11.16 -3.05
CA GLY A 103 1.62 -12.05 -3.20
C GLY A 103 0.28 -11.36 -3.26
N ASP A 104 -0.73 -12.21 -3.31
CA ASP A 104 -2.10 -11.82 -3.11
C ASP A 104 -2.55 -11.99 -1.65
N MET A 105 -3.73 -11.47 -1.32
CA MET A 105 -4.30 -11.56 0.03
C MET A 105 -4.84 -12.95 0.41
N GLN A 106 -4.62 -13.98 -0.40
CA GLN A 106 -4.95 -15.37 -0.10
C GLN A 106 -3.71 -16.24 0.17
N GLY A 107 -2.52 -15.61 0.18
CA GLY A 107 -1.26 -16.31 0.44
C GLY A 107 -0.67 -16.96 -0.81
N ASN A 108 -1.16 -16.64 -2.01
CA ASN A 108 -0.49 -17.05 -3.23
C ASN A 108 0.71 -16.11 -3.44
N THR A 109 1.91 -16.66 -3.33
CA THR A 109 3.15 -15.94 -3.63
C THR A 109 3.25 -15.70 -5.13
N ILE A 110 3.45 -14.44 -5.52
CA ILE A 110 3.73 -14.06 -6.92
C ILE A 110 5.26 -14.04 -7.06
N ARG A 111 5.80 -14.74 -8.07
CA ARG A 111 7.24 -14.86 -8.32
C ARG A 111 7.67 -13.93 -9.43
#